data_AF-A0A6A2V8W0-F1
#
_entry.id   AF-A0A6A2V8W0-F1
#
_cell.length_a   1.000
_cell.length_b   1.000
_cell.length_c   1.000
_cell.angle_alpha   90.00
_cell.angle_beta   90.00
_cell.angle_gamma   90.00
#
_symmetry.space_group_name_H-M   'P 1'
#
loop_
_entity.id
_entity.type
_entity.pdbx_description
1 polymer ?
#
loop_
_entity_poly.entity_id
_entity_poly.type
_entity_poly.pdbx_seq_one_letter_code
_entity_poly.pdbx_strand_id
1 'polypeptide(L)'
;MKSVQNALNRRKKGEKGFTLVELLVVVIIIGILAAVAVPIYLNQRKSAWRSSVQSDVKNASLAIETASTNANGQIKNFADITDATTKTQIMNGTTATGEEFTVSKDNHISVDFKSDNTYEIKGWNTNLGGTASKPDVTYNSATGSLS
;
A
#
# COMPACT_ATOMS: atom_id res chain seq x y z
N MET A 1 -46.45 46.35 -5.74
CA MET A 1 -46.55 46.07 -7.20
C MET A 1 -45.30 45.44 -7.83
N LYS A 2 -44.09 45.62 -7.27
CA LYS A 2 -42.85 45.04 -7.83
C LYS A 2 -42.78 43.49 -7.79
N SER A 3 -43.50 42.84 -6.88
CA SER A 3 -43.56 41.38 -6.75
C SER A 3 -44.25 40.68 -7.93
N VAL A 4 -45.33 41.27 -8.44
CA VAL A 4 -46.08 40.73 -9.59
C VAL A 4 -45.30 40.92 -10.89
N GLN A 5 -44.63 42.07 -11.06
CA GLN A 5 -43.73 42.32 -12.19
C GLN A 5 -42.57 41.31 -12.24
N ASN A 6 -42.00 40.95 -11.09
CA ASN A 6 -40.93 39.96 -11.01
C ASN A 6 -41.41 38.53 -11.34
N ALA A 7 -42.61 38.14 -10.89
CA ALA A 7 -43.19 36.83 -11.22
C ALA A 7 -43.50 36.68 -12.72
N LEU A 8 -44.01 37.74 -13.35
CA LEU A 8 -44.25 37.77 -14.80
C LEU A 8 -42.93 37.74 -15.60
N ASN A 9 -41.89 38.44 -15.12
CA ASN A 9 -40.57 38.39 -15.73
C ASN A 9 -39.90 37.00 -15.66
N ARG A 10 -40.13 36.21 -14.61
CA ARG A 10 -39.61 34.83 -14.52
C ARG A 10 -40.23 33.89 -15.56
N ARG A 11 -41.54 33.97 -15.79
CA ARG A 11 -42.21 33.23 -16.87
C ARG A 11 -41.75 33.70 -18.25
N LYS A 12 -41.55 35.01 -18.44
CA LYS A 12 -41.06 35.61 -19.70
C LYS A 12 -39.60 35.25 -20.00
N LYS A 13 -38.78 35.04 -18.97
CA LYS A 13 -37.39 34.57 -19.08
C LYS A 13 -37.26 33.07 -19.31
N GLY A 14 -38.35 32.29 -19.26
CA GLY A 14 -38.32 30.86 -19.56
C GLY A 14 -37.30 30.09 -18.72
N GLU A 15 -37.24 30.35 -17.41
CA GLU A 15 -36.44 29.55 -16.48
C GLU A 15 -36.96 28.10 -16.50
N LYS A 16 -36.41 27.27 -17.39
CA LYS A 16 -36.71 25.84 -17.49
C LYS A 16 -36.11 25.14 -16.28
N GLY A 17 -36.95 24.54 -15.44
CA GLY A 17 -36.49 23.64 -14.38
C GLY A 17 -35.89 22.36 -14.99
N PHE A 18 -34.98 21.72 -14.25
CA PHE A 18 -34.40 20.44 -14.63
C PHE A 18 -35.51 19.39 -14.77
N THR A 19 -35.52 18.64 -15.87
CA THR A 19 -36.51 17.57 -16.07
C THR A 19 -36.07 16.31 -15.33
N LEU A 20 -37.04 15.54 -14.81
CA LEU A 20 -36.75 14.24 -14.19
C LEU A 20 -36.08 13.27 -15.18
N VAL A 21 -36.38 13.40 -16.48
CA VAL A 21 -35.80 12.58 -17.54
C VAL A 21 -34.31 12.91 -17.75
N GLU A 22 -33.93 14.19 -17.69
CA GLU A 22 -32.52 14.60 -17.76
C GLU A 22 -31.73 14.02 -16.58
N LEU A 23 -32.28 14.03 -15.37
CA LEU A 23 -31.61 13.40 -14.22
C LEU A 23 -31.56 11.88 -14.36
N LEU A 24 -32.62 11.25 -14.88
CA LEU A 24 -32.71 9.80 -15.05
C LEU A 24 -31.63 9.27 -16.01
N VAL A 25 -31.44 9.91 -17.16
CA VAL A 25 -30.43 9.48 -18.14
C VAL A 25 -29.03 9.62 -17.56
N VAL A 26 -28.76 10.68 -16.79
CA VAL A 26 -27.45 10.90 -16.17
C VAL A 26 -27.12 9.80 -15.15
N VAL A 27 -28.05 9.42 -14.28
CA VAL A 27 -27.79 8.36 -13.29
C VAL A 27 -27.61 6.99 -13.95
N ILE A 28 -28.28 6.73 -15.08
CA ILE A 28 -28.07 5.51 -15.87
C ILE A 28 -26.64 5.47 -16.43
N ILE A 29 -26.17 6.56 -17.03
CA ILE A 29 -24.81 6.63 -17.59
C ILE A 29 -23.76 6.48 -16.48
N ILE A 30 -23.91 7.18 -15.35
CA ILE A 30 -23.00 7.05 -14.20
C ILE A 30 -23.06 5.63 -13.64
N GLY A 31 -24.22 4.99 -13.61
CA GLY A 31 -24.38 3.60 -13.18
C GLY A 31 -23.57 2.62 -14.03
N ILE A 32 -23.61 2.76 -15.35
CA ILE A 32 -22.83 1.94 -16.28
C ILE A 32 -21.32 2.18 -16.07
N LEU A 33 -20.89 3.44 -15.96
CA LEU A 33 -19.48 3.77 -15.74
C LEU A 33 -18.98 3.22 -14.40
N ALA A 34 -19.77 3.36 -13.32
CA ALA A 34 -19.42 2.86 -12.00
C ALA A 34 -19.32 1.34 -11.95
N ALA A 35 -20.20 0.62 -12.66
CA ALA A 35 -20.20 -0.84 -12.71
C ALA A 35 -18.88 -1.41 -13.26
N VAL A 36 -18.26 -0.73 -14.23
CA VAL A 36 -16.96 -1.13 -14.80
C VAL A 36 -15.80 -0.54 -14.00
N ALA A 37 -15.90 0.72 -13.57
CA ALA A 37 -14.80 1.43 -12.92
C ALA A 37 -14.47 0.88 -11.53
N VAL A 38 -15.47 0.52 -10.72
CA VAL A 38 -15.27 0.05 -9.33
C VAL A 38 -14.40 -1.21 -9.25
N PRO A 39 -14.68 -2.34 -9.96
CA PRO A 39 -13.85 -3.53 -9.87
C PRO A 39 -12.42 -3.28 -10.37
N ILE A 40 -12.26 -2.49 -11.43
CA ILE A 40 -10.95 -2.11 -11.97
C ILE A 40 -10.16 -1.32 -10.93
N TYR A 41 -10.78 -0.31 -10.32
CA TYR A 41 -10.15 0.51 -9.29
C TYR A 41 -9.72 -0.33 -8.08
N LEU A 42 -10.58 -1.24 -7.61
CA LEU A 42 -10.25 -2.12 -6.48
C LEU A 42 -9.07 -3.05 -6.81
N ASN A 43 -9.00 -3.57 -8.03
CA ASN A 43 -7.87 -4.40 -8.46
C ASN A 43 -6.56 -3.59 -8.57
N GLN A 44 -6.63 -2.39 -9.17
CA GLN A 44 -5.46 -1.49 -9.23
C GLN A 44 -4.95 -1.13 -7.84
N ARG A 45 -5.86 -0.87 -6.89
CA ARG A 45 -5.49 -0.59 -5.50
C ARG A 45 -4.78 -1.77 -4.84
N LYS A 46 -5.27 -3.01 -5.04
CA LYS A 46 -4.59 -4.23 -4.56
C LYS A 46 -3.20 -4.39 -5.17
N SER A 47 -3.05 -4.18 -6.48
CA SER A 47 -1.75 -4.22 -7.15
C SER A 47 -0.80 -3.16 -6.62
N ALA A 48 -1.29 -1.94 -6.33
CA ALA A 48 -0.49 -0.88 -5.74
C ALA A 48 0.01 -1.25 -4.34
N TRP A 49 -0.84 -1.83 -3.49
CA TRP A 49 -0.41 -2.34 -2.18
C TRP A 49 0.63 -3.44 -2.31
N ARG A 50 0.45 -4.41 -3.22
CA ARG A 50 1.43 -5.49 -3.44
C ARG A 50 2.77 -4.94 -3.95
N SER A 51 2.73 -3.95 -4.85
CA SER A 51 3.93 -3.28 -5.35
C SER A 51 4.65 -2.48 -4.26
N SER A 52 3.90 -1.85 -3.34
CA SER A 52 4.47 -1.15 -2.19
C SER A 52 5.18 -2.12 -1.25
N VAL A 53 4.55 -3.25 -0.91
CA VAL A 53 5.19 -4.31 -0.10
C VAL A 53 6.46 -4.84 -0.78
N GLN A 54 6.40 -5.11 -2.08
CA GLN A 54 7.56 -5.56 -2.86
C GLN A 54 8.71 -4.55 -2.83
N SER A 55 8.41 -3.25 -2.92
CA SER A 55 9.43 -2.20 -2.80
C SER A 55 10.07 -2.19 -1.42
N ASP A 56 9.26 -2.28 -0.36
CA ASP A 56 9.75 -2.25 1.01
C ASP A 56 10.59 -3.50 1.32
N VAL A 57 10.17 -4.69 0.86
CA VAL A 57 10.95 -5.94 0.98
C VAL A 57 12.30 -5.82 0.28
N LYS A 58 12.34 -5.22 -0.92
CA LYS A 58 13.59 -5.00 -1.65
C LYS A 58 14.49 -3.99 -0.95
N ASN A 59 13.94 -2.93 -0.38
CA ASN A 59 14.70 -1.98 0.41
C ASN A 59 15.28 -2.66 1.67
N ALA A 60 14.50 -3.51 2.32
CA ALA A 60 14.94 -4.31 3.46
C ALA A 60 16.08 -5.27 3.07
N SER A 61 16.01 -5.95 1.93
CA SER A 61 17.09 -6.85 1.48
C SER A 61 18.39 -6.09 1.23
N LEU A 62 18.32 -4.92 0.61
CA LEU A 62 19.50 -4.07 0.39
C LEU A 62 20.13 -3.61 1.71
N ALA A 63 19.31 -3.25 2.70
CA ALA A 63 19.79 -2.84 4.02
C ALA A 63 20.49 -4.00 4.75
N ILE A 64 19.92 -5.20 4.72
CA ILE A 64 20.51 -6.40 5.33
C ILE A 64 21.78 -6.83 4.58
N GLU A 65 21.81 -6.75 3.25
CA GLU A 65 23.00 -7.07 2.45
C GLU A 65 24.17 -6.12 2.75
N THR A 66 23.87 -4.82 2.89
CA THR A 66 24.86 -3.82 3.32
C THR A 66 25.39 -4.13 4.71
N ALA A 67 24.49 -4.43 5.66
CA ALA A 67 24.88 -4.83 7.01
C ALA A 67 25.73 -6.11 6.99
N SER A 68 25.37 -7.09 6.15
CA SER A 68 26.08 -8.37 6.04
C SER A 68 27.48 -8.18 5.51
N THR A 69 27.65 -7.29 4.54
CA THR A 69 28.98 -6.91 4.02
C THR A 69 29.86 -6.32 5.13
N ASN A 70 29.31 -5.45 5.97
CA ASN A 70 30.02 -4.87 7.11
C ASN A 70 30.33 -5.90 8.21
N ALA A 71 29.53 -6.95 8.31
CA ALA A 71 29.68 -8.06 9.26
C ALA A 71 30.45 -9.27 8.67
N ASN A 72 31.29 -9.07 7.65
CA ASN A 72 32.08 -10.12 6.99
C ASN A 72 31.23 -11.31 6.47
N GLY A 73 30.01 -11.04 6.01
CA GLY A 73 29.08 -12.03 5.48
C GLY A 73 28.37 -12.87 6.54
N GLN A 74 28.40 -12.45 7.82
CA GLN A 74 27.80 -13.18 8.94
C GLN A 74 26.74 -12.32 9.62
N ILE A 75 25.48 -12.50 9.22
CA ILE A 75 24.32 -12.01 9.99
C ILE A 75 23.45 -13.19 10.35
N LYS A 76 23.35 -13.46 11.64
CA LYS A 76 22.48 -14.50 12.22
C LYS A 76 21.33 -13.90 13.01
N ASN A 77 21.44 -12.64 13.38
CA ASN A 77 20.39 -11.86 14.02
C ASN A 77 20.66 -10.35 13.79
N PHE A 78 19.66 -9.53 14.09
CA PHE A 78 19.77 -8.07 14.00
C PHE A 78 20.77 -7.44 14.98
N ALA A 79 21.15 -8.12 16.07
CA ALA A 79 22.18 -7.63 16.99
C ALA A 79 23.59 -7.68 16.37
N ASP A 80 23.80 -8.49 15.32
CA ASP A 80 25.03 -8.52 14.54
C ASP A 80 25.21 -7.24 13.67
N ILE A 81 24.17 -6.41 13.57
CA ILE A 81 24.20 -5.14 12.84
C ILE A 81 24.77 -4.04 13.76
N THR A 82 26.06 -3.75 13.58
CA THR A 82 26.81 -2.80 14.40
C THR A 82 26.72 -1.34 13.91
N ASP A 83 26.36 -1.11 12.64
CA ASP A 83 26.17 0.23 12.08
C ASP A 83 24.86 0.85 12.59
N ALA A 84 24.95 1.86 13.44
CA ALA A 84 23.80 2.54 14.05
C ALA A 84 22.82 3.16 13.03
N THR A 85 23.31 3.58 11.85
CA THR A 85 22.49 4.15 10.78
C THR A 85 21.68 3.06 10.10
N THR A 86 22.32 1.95 9.72
CA THR A 86 21.66 0.77 9.16
C THR A 86 20.71 0.13 10.17
N LYS A 87 21.12 0.11 11.44
CA LYS A 87 20.36 -0.35 12.59
C LYS A 87 19.04 0.42 12.75
N THR A 88 19.07 1.74 12.64
CA THR A 88 17.88 2.60 12.74
C THR A 88 16.96 2.49 11.52
N GLN A 89 17.51 2.21 10.32
CA GLN A 89 16.71 1.98 9.12
C GLN A 89 15.99 0.62 9.13
N ILE A 90 16.61 -0.38 9.75
CA ILE A 90 16.08 -1.72 9.93
C ILE A 90 15.15 -1.80 11.15
N MET A 91 15.30 -0.89 12.13
CA MET A 91 14.63 -0.99 13.43
C MET A 91 14.05 0.34 13.90
N ASN A 92 12.72 0.43 13.88
CA ASN A 92 11.98 1.55 14.45
C ASN A 92 11.03 1.07 15.56
N GLY A 93 11.61 0.74 16.72
CA GLY A 93 10.86 0.48 17.96
C GLY A 93 11.12 -0.90 18.57
N THR A 94 11.30 -0.92 19.89
CA THR A 94 11.30 -2.14 20.71
C THR A 94 9.88 -2.44 21.15
N THR A 95 9.21 -3.37 20.47
CA THR A 95 8.06 -4.08 21.04
C THR A 95 8.49 -5.52 21.32
N ALA A 96 7.94 -6.12 22.36
CA ALA A 96 8.46 -7.28 23.10
C ALA A 96 8.69 -8.61 22.33
N THR A 97 8.69 -8.60 20.99
CA THR A 97 8.84 -9.79 20.13
C THR A 97 9.55 -9.56 18.78
N GLY A 98 10.31 -8.48 18.57
CA GLY A 98 11.12 -8.34 17.35
C GLY A 98 11.09 -6.96 16.72
N GLU A 99 12.13 -6.64 15.98
CA GLU A 99 12.51 -5.29 15.55
C GLU A 99 11.93 -4.96 14.17
N GLU A 100 11.27 -3.80 13.99
CA GLU A 100 10.50 -3.48 12.77
C GLU A 100 11.24 -2.55 11.79
N PHE A 101 11.21 -2.88 10.50
CA PHE A 101 11.68 -2.01 9.41
C PHE A 101 10.82 -0.75 9.28
N THR A 102 11.40 0.38 8.87
CA THR A 102 10.58 1.52 8.44
C THR A 102 9.91 1.17 7.12
N VAL A 103 8.60 0.92 7.18
CA VAL A 103 7.79 0.46 6.06
C VAL A 103 6.68 1.46 5.72
N SER A 104 6.16 1.36 4.50
CA SER A 104 5.00 2.13 4.07
C SER A 104 3.78 1.81 4.97
N LYS A 105 2.83 2.74 5.06
CA LYS A 105 1.61 2.55 5.87
C LYS A 105 0.91 1.21 5.57
N ASP A 106 0.51 0.50 6.62
CA ASP A 106 -0.18 -0.80 6.59
C ASP A 106 0.65 -1.96 6.02
N ASN A 107 1.89 -1.71 5.59
CA ASN A 107 2.86 -2.76 5.29
C ASN A 107 3.52 -3.23 6.59
N HIS A 108 3.97 -4.46 6.56
CA HIS A 108 4.73 -5.09 7.61
C HIS A 108 5.82 -5.95 6.97
N ILE A 109 6.97 -6.02 7.64
CA ILE A 109 8.09 -6.86 7.24
C ILE A 109 8.56 -7.66 8.46
N SER A 110 8.84 -8.95 8.23
CA SER A 110 9.54 -9.82 9.15
C SER A 110 10.75 -10.42 8.46
N VAL A 111 11.85 -10.59 9.18
CA VAL A 111 13.05 -11.26 8.66
C VAL A 111 13.34 -12.47 9.50
N ASP A 112 13.43 -13.62 8.85
CA ASP A 112 13.83 -14.88 9.44
C ASP A 112 15.27 -15.19 9.02
N PHE A 113 16.21 -14.95 9.94
CA PHE A 113 17.61 -15.36 9.75
C PHE A 113 17.74 -16.88 9.93
N LYS A 114 18.48 -17.53 9.04
CA LYS A 114 18.71 -18.98 9.04
C LYS A 114 20.14 -19.28 9.51
N SER A 115 20.38 -20.51 9.95
CA SER A 115 21.67 -20.93 10.54
C SER A 115 22.84 -20.96 9.53
N ASP A 116 22.53 -20.91 8.23
CA ASP A 116 23.45 -20.98 7.09
C ASP A 116 23.84 -19.60 6.52
N ASN A 117 23.68 -18.53 7.32
CA ASN A 117 23.86 -17.12 6.93
C ASN A 117 22.94 -16.66 5.78
N THR A 118 21.90 -17.44 5.46
CA THR A 118 20.82 -16.98 4.59
C THR A 118 19.69 -16.38 5.42
N TYR A 119 18.82 -15.62 4.77
CA TYR A 119 17.66 -15.01 5.42
C TYR A 119 16.47 -14.98 4.47
N GLU A 120 15.28 -14.96 5.07
CA GLU A 120 14.02 -14.82 4.35
C GLU A 120 13.32 -13.56 4.84
N ILE A 121 12.94 -12.68 3.91
CA ILE A 121 12.18 -11.47 4.24
C ILE A 121 10.74 -11.69 3.81
N LYS A 122 9.83 -11.61 4.76
CA LYS A 122 8.39 -11.76 4.54
C LYS A 122 7.74 -10.39 4.65
N GLY A 123 7.14 -9.93 3.57
CA GLY A 123 6.37 -8.69 3.51
C GLY A 123 4.88 -8.95 3.33
N TRP A 124 4.04 -8.19 4.02
CA TRP A 124 2.60 -8.20 3.81
C TRP A 124 1.96 -6.83 4.01
N ASN A 125 0.77 -6.64 3.44
CA ASN A 125 -0.09 -5.49 3.71
C ASN A 125 -1.40 -5.97 4.34
N THR A 126 -1.82 -5.33 5.44
CA THR A 126 -3.05 -5.71 6.14
C THR A 126 -4.31 -5.59 5.27
N ASN A 127 -4.33 -4.65 4.30
CA ASN A 127 -5.42 -4.48 3.35
C ASN A 127 -5.49 -5.59 2.28
N LEU A 128 -4.42 -6.37 2.10
CA LEU A 128 -4.40 -7.56 1.25
C LEU A 128 -4.79 -8.84 2.03
N GLY A 129 -4.87 -8.74 3.36
CA GLY A 129 -5.12 -9.88 4.25
C GLY A 129 -3.89 -10.77 4.46
N GLY A 130 -2.70 -10.29 4.07
CA GLY A 130 -1.44 -10.97 4.35
C GLY A 130 -1.09 -10.90 5.84
N THR A 131 -0.29 -11.88 6.28
CA THR A 131 0.18 -12.02 7.67
C THR A 131 1.59 -12.59 7.67
N ALA A 132 2.26 -12.64 8.83
CA ALA A 132 3.57 -13.29 8.95
C ALA A 132 3.58 -14.76 8.47
N SER A 133 2.49 -15.51 8.69
CA SER A 133 2.36 -16.91 8.24
C SER A 133 1.89 -17.07 6.79
N LYS A 134 1.35 -16.00 6.20
CA LYS A 134 0.87 -15.94 4.82
C LYS A 134 1.29 -14.59 4.21
N PRO A 135 2.58 -14.41 3.91
CA PRO A 135 3.08 -13.16 3.37
C PRO A 135 2.54 -12.92 1.95
N ASP A 136 2.42 -11.65 1.59
CA ASP A 136 2.08 -11.27 0.22
C ASP A 136 3.28 -11.41 -0.70
N VAL A 137 4.49 -11.12 -0.19
CA VAL A 137 5.76 -11.18 -0.91
C VAL A 137 6.83 -11.75 0.02
N THR A 138 7.65 -12.65 -0.49
CA THR A 138 8.79 -13.26 0.21
C THR A 138 10.06 -13.10 -0.61
N TYR A 139 11.13 -12.62 -0.01
CA TYR A 139 12.47 -12.63 -0.56
C TYR A 139 13.30 -13.74 0.08
N ASN A 140 13.98 -14.54 -0.72
CA ASN A 140 14.90 -15.57 -0.25
C ASN A 140 16.33 -15.21 -0.67
N SER A 141 17.21 -14.98 0.30
CA SER A 141 18.60 -14.56 0.02
C SER A 141 19.46 -15.68 -0.57
N ALA A 142 19.11 -16.95 -0.37
CA ALA A 142 19.86 -18.08 -0.91
C ALA A 142 19.72 -18.19 -2.43
N THR A 143 18.54 -17.83 -2.95
CA THR A 143 18.21 -17.87 -4.38
C THR A 143 18.17 -16.48 -5.02
N GLY A 144 18.21 -15.42 -4.22
CA GLY A 144 17.98 -14.04 -4.67
C GLY A 144 16.58 -13.82 -5.25
N SER A 145 15.64 -14.73 -5.01
CA SER A 145 14.32 -14.71 -5.63
C SER A 145 13.30 -13.97 -4.79
N LEU A 146 12.39 -13.27 -5.46
CA LEU A 146 11.22 -12.64 -4.87
C LEU A 146 9.95 -13.33 -5.37
N SER A 147 9.09 -13.78 -4.46
CA SER A 147 7.85 -14.54 -4.75
C SER A 147 6.64 -14.01 -3.98
#